data_AF-A0A8K0J4H5-F1
#
_entry.id   AF-A0A8K0J4H5-F1
#
_cell.length_a   1.000
_cell.length_b   1.000
_cell.length_c   1.000
_cell.angle_alpha   90.00
_cell.angle_beta   90.00
_cell.angle_gamma   90.00
#
_symmetry.space_group_name_H-M   'P 1'
#
loop_
_entity.id
_entity.type
_entity.pdbx_description
1 polymer ?
#
loop_
_entity_poly.entity_id
_entity_poly.type
_entity_poly.pdbx_seq_one_letter_code
_entity_poly.pdbx_strand_id
1 'polypeptide(L)'
;YAKLHDPRVWGDDVDVFRPDRFRGRRLGWDFVAFSGGPRICPAQQQAITQCMYLLVRLVREFSSMENRDPSVEFVEAMSLVSESRNGVLVGLGEPPERAVAI
;
A
#
# COMPACT_ATOMS: atom_id res chain seq x y z
N TYR A 1 9.87 9.67 -5.35
CA TYR A 1 8.73 9.66 -6.27
C TYR A 1 9.16 9.32 -7.70
N ALA A 2 9.93 10.17 -8.38
CA ALA A 2 10.30 9.96 -9.79
C ALA A 2 10.86 8.57 -10.16
N LYS A 3 11.79 8.00 -9.36
CA LYS A 3 12.34 6.65 -9.62
C LYS A 3 11.31 5.53 -9.55
N LEU A 4 10.23 5.69 -8.76
CA LEU A 4 9.19 4.68 -8.62
C LEU A 4 8.28 4.60 -9.85
N HIS A 5 8.29 5.65 -10.69
CA HIS A 5 7.55 5.75 -11.95
C HIS A 5 8.47 5.67 -13.19
N ASP A 6 9.73 5.22 -13.03
CA ASP A 6 10.66 5.09 -14.17
C ASP A 6 10.49 3.71 -14.84
N PRO A 7 9.99 3.64 -16.08
CA PRO A 7 9.79 2.37 -16.77
C PRO A 7 11.09 1.62 -17.04
N ARG A 8 12.24 2.31 -17.08
CA ARG A 8 13.56 1.67 -17.22
C ARG A 8 13.96 0.85 -16.00
N VAL A 9 13.36 1.14 -14.84
CA VAL A 9 13.64 0.46 -13.56
C VAL A 9 12.56 -0.54 -13.20
N TRP A 10 11.31 -0.26 -13.58
CA TRP A 10 10.13 -1.01 -13.11
C TRP A 10 9.34 -1.71 -14.22
N GLY A 11 9.68 -1.48 -15.50
CA GLY A 11 8.98 -1.99 -16.67
C GLY A 11 7.90 -1.04 -17.18
N ASP A 12 7.38 -1.32 -18.37
CA ASP A 12 6.35 -0.47 -19.02
C ASP A 12 5.03 -0.42 -18.25
N ASP A 13 4.78 -1.42 -17.39
CA ASP A 13 3.62 -1.49 -16.52
C ASP A 13 3.87 -0.86 -15.14
N VAL A 14 4.80 0.10 -15.03
CA VAL A 14 5.22 0.72 -13.76
C VAL A 14 4.05 1.34 -12.98
N ASP A 15 3.08 1.93 -13.67
CA ASP A 15 1.91 2.56 -13.05
C ASP A 15 0.81 1.56 -12.67
N VAL A 16 0.97 0.28 -13.01
CA VAL A 16 0.02 -0.79 -12.64
C VAL A 16 0.33 -1.31 -11.23
N PHE A 17 -0.70 -1.33 -10.38
CA PHE A 17 -0.64 -1.95 -9.06
C PHE A 17 -0.50 -3.48 -9.18
N ARG A 18 0.74 -3.98 -9.08
CA ARG A 18 1.07 -5.41 -9.19
C ARG A 18 2.00 -5.84 -8.05
N PRO A 19 1.46 -6.34 -6.92
CA PRO A 19 2.26 -6.77 -5.77
C PRO A 19 3.31 -7.85 -6.10
N ASP A 20 2.99 -8.77 -7.02
CA ASP A 20 3.91 -9.83 -7.45
C ASP A 20 5.22 -9.32 -8.09
N ARG A 21 5.29 -8.05 -8.49
CA ARG A 21 6.50 -7.40 -9.02
C ARG A 21 7.69 -7.49 -8.05
N PHE A 22 7.41 -7.62 -6.75
CA PHE A 22 8.43 -7.71 -5.71
C PHE A 22 8.90 -9.15 -5.46
N ARG A 23 8.22 -10.16 -6.02
CA ARG A 23 8.54 -11.57 -5.79
C ARG A 23 9.90 -11.93 -6.38
N GLY A 24 10.81 -12.44 -5.53
CA GLY A 24 12.16 -12.81 -5.94
C GLY A 24 13.08 -11.63 -6.31
N ARG A 25 12.60 -10.39 -6.20
CA ARG A 25 13.40 -9.20 -6.49
C ARG A 25 14.18 -8.77 -5.25
N ARG A 26 15.50 -8.59 -5.40
CA ARG A 26 16.31 -7.92 -4.38
C ARG A 26 16.10 -6.41 -4.49
N LEU A 27 15.49 -5.82 -3.46
CA LEU A 27 15.27 -4.37 -3.40
C LEU A 27 16.58 -3.67 -3.03
N GLY A 28 17.06 -2.83 -3.93
CA GLY A 28 18.22 -1.95 -3.74
C GLY A 28 17.80 -0.48 -3.62
N TRP A 29 18.68 0.42 -4.07
CA TRP A 29 18.46 1.87 -4.05
C TRP A 29 17.38 2.38 -5.02
N ASP A 30 16.75 1.48 -5.76
CA ASP A 30 15.61 1.78 -6.62
C ASP A 30 14.30 1.88 -5.83
N PHE A 31 14.26 1.29 -4.61
CA PHE A 31 13.10 1.30 -3.73
C PHE A 31 13.49 1.71 -2.30
N VAL A 32 13.21 2.96 -1.95
CA VAL A 32 13.68 3.59 -0.68
C VAL A 32 12.52 4.11 0.17
N ALA A 33 11.46 3.31 0.34
CA ALA A 33 10.27 3.70 1.09
C ALA A 33 10.56 4.09 2.56
N PHE A 34 11.61 3.53 3.16
CA PHE A 34 12.04 3.82 4.53
C PHE A 34 13.43 4.49 4.61
N SER A 35 13.91 5.04 3.49
CA SER A 35 15.30 5.51 3.31
C SER A 35 16.34 4.37 3.46
N GLY A 36 17.60 4.69 3.75
CA GLY A 36 18.66 3.71 3.93
C GLY A 36 19.85 4.25 4.75
N GLY A 37 20.78 3.37 5.10
CA GLY A 37 21.98 3.71 5.88
C GLY A 37 21.70 3.96 7.38
N PRO A 38 22.63 4.62 8.11
CA PRO A 38 22.51 4.83 9.57
C PRO A 38 21.31 5.68 10.02
N ARG A 39 20.64 6.35 9.09
CA ARG A 39 19.44 7.19 9.31
C ARG A 39 18.20 6.61 8.64
N ILE A 40 18.19 5.30 8.37
CA ILE A 40 16.98 4.59 7.96
C ILE A 40 15.86 4.78 8.97
N CYS A 41 14.60 4.74 8.54
CA CYS A 41 13.45 4.87 9.44
C CYS A 41 13.58 3.86 10.60
N PRO A 42 13.73 4.33 11.85
CA PRO A 42 13.93 3.42 12.99
C PRO A 42 12.70 2.55 13.26
N ALA A 43 11.53 2.99 12.80
CA ALA A 43 10.26 2.28 12.96
C ALA A 43 9.90 1.37 11.77
N GLN A 44 10.82 1.10 10.83
CA GLN A 44 10.51 0.31 9.62
C GLN A 44 9.84 -1.04 9.94
N GLN A 45 10.41 -1.82 10.86
CA GLN A 45 9.87 -3.15 11.20
C GLN A 45 8.50 -3.04 11.89
N GLN A 46 8.32 -2.02 12.72
CA GLN A 46 7.04 -1.74 13.38
C GLN A 46 5.97 -1.37 12.35
N ALA A 47 6.27 -0.45 11.42
CA ALA A 47 5.35 -0.02 10.38
C ALA A 47 4.92 -1.20 9.49
N ILE A 48 5.88 -2.01 9.03
CA ILE A 48 5.59 -3.21 8.24
C ILE A 48 4.70 -4.19 9.02
N THR A 49 5.02 -4.45 10.29
CA THR A 49 4.24 -5.35 11.14
C THR A 49 2.81 -4.85 11.31
N GLN A 50 2.62 -3.56 11.59
CA GLN A 50 1.30 -2.95 11.76
C GLN A 50 0.49 -2.98 10.47
N CYS A 51 1.09 -2.65 9.32
CA CYS A 51 0.44 -2.74 8.02
C CYS A 51 0.00 -4.17 7.70
N MET A 52 0.87 -5.17 7.92
CA MET A 52 0.53 -6.57 7.69
C MET A 52 -0.61 -7.04 8.60
N TYR A 53 -0.57 -6.67 9.89
CA TYR A 53 -1.66 -6.96 10.82
C TYR A 53 -2.98 -6.35 10.35
N LEU A 54 -2.99 -5.07 9.98
CA LEU A 54 -4.19 -4.38 9.49
C LEU A 54 -4.73 -5.03 8.21
N LEU A 55 -3.88 -5.36 7.24
CA LEU A 55 -4.29 -6.03 6.01
C LEU A 55 -4.95 -7.38 6.29
N VAL A 56 -4.35 -8.20 7.16
CA VAL A 56 -4.92 -9.51 7.56
C VAL A 56 -6.26 -9.32 8.27
N ARG A 57 -6.38 -8.33 9.16
CA ARG A 57 -7.65 -8.03 9.82
C ARG A 57 -8.71 -7.58 8.81
N LEU A 58 -8.40 -6.66 7.91
CA LEU A 58 -9.34 -6.18 6.90
C LEU A 58 -9.92 -7.34 6.07
N VAL A 59 -9.08 -8.27 5.60
CA VAL A 59 -9.51 -9.42 4.80
C VAL A 59 -10.31 -10.45 5.61
N ARG A 60 -10.06 -10.57 6.93
CA ARG A 60 -10.78 -11.51 7.79
C ARG A 60 -12.14 -10.98 8.26
N GLU A 61 -12.24 -9.66 8.47
CA GLU A 61 -13.43 -9.04 9.05
C GLU A 61 -14.44 -8.61 7.99
N PHE A 62 -14.02 -8.32 6.75
CA PHE A 62 -14.89 -7.80 5.70
C PHE A 62 -14.88 -8.69 4.47
N SER A 63 -16.06 -8.91 3.87
CA SER A 63 -16.21 -9.77 2.68
C SER A 63 -15.97 -9.03 1.37
N SER A 64 -16.17 -7.71 1.38
CA SER A 64 -16.06 -6.85 0.20
C SER A 64 -15.57 -5.46 0.58
N MET A 65 -14.97 -4.79 -0.41
CA MET A 65 -14.49 -3.41 -0.31
C MET A 65 -14.84 -2.69 -1.59
N GLU A 66 -15.41 -1.50 -1.48
CA GLU A 66 -15.85 -0.68 -2.60
C GLU A 66 -15.26 0.73 -2.49
N ASN A 67 -14.71 1.25 -3.58
CA ASN A 67 -14.28 2.65 -3.64
C ASN A 67 -15.52 3.56 -3.59
N ARG A 68 -15.55 4.50 -2.64
CA ARG A 68 -16.59 5.52 -2.50
C ARG A 68 -16.08 6.92 -2.83
N ASP A 69 -14.84 7.04 -3.31
CA ASP A 69 -14.31 8.26 -3.90
C ASP A 69 -14.85 8.42 -5.34
N PRO A 70 -15.38 9.60 -5.72
CA PRO A 70 -15.75 9.88 -7.11
C PRO A 70 -14.55 9.84 -8.08
N SER A 71 -13.32 10.03 -7.59
CA SER A 71 -12.10 9.85 -8.35
C SER A 71 -11.57 8.43 -8.20
N VAL A 72 -11.31 7.76 -9.33
CA VAL A 72 -10.57 6.50 -9.35
C VAL A 72 -9.06 6.75 -9.27
N GLU A 73 -8.61 7.86 -9.86
CA GLU A 73 -7.21 8.25 -9.86
C GLU A 73 -6.81 8.88 -8.53
N PHE A 74 -5.59 8.60 -8.10
CA PHE A 74 -5.00 9.22 -6.91
C PHE A 74 -4.76 10.72 -7.17
N VAL A 75 -5.42 11.57 -6.40
CA VAL A 75 -5.19 13.02 -6.42
C VAL A 75 -4.31 13.39 -5.24
N GLU A 76 -3.06 13.75 -5.51
CA GLU A 76 -2.11 14.10 -4.46
C GLU A 76 -2.51 15.40 -3.74
N ALA A 77 -2.42 15.36 -2.42
CA ALA A 77 -2.30 16.53 -1.56
C ALA A 77 -0.96 16.47 -0.82
N MET A 78 -0.30 17.61 -0.73
CA MET A 78 0.99 17.75 -0.08
C MET A 78 0.82 18.61 1.16
N SER A 79 0.96 17.99 2.32
CA SER A 79 0.99 18.64 3.63
C SER A 79 2.39 18.39 4.24
N LEU A 80 2.45 17.88 5.48
CA LEU A 80 3.71 17.38 6.06
C LEU A 80 4.19 16.08 5.38
N VAL A 81 3.24 15.27 4.92
CA VAL A 81 3.46 14.05 4.12
C VAL A 81 2.57 14.10 2.88
N SER A 82 2.90 13.30 1.86
CA SER A 82 2.02 13.09 0.72
C SER A 82 0.84 12.22 1.14
N GLU A 83 -0.37 12.65 0.78
CA GLU A 83 -1.62 11.99 1.12
C GLU A 83 -2.65 12.09 -0.02
N SER A 84 -3.71 11.29 0.06
CA SER A 84 -4.85 11.42 -0.85
C SER A 84 -5.63 12.68 -0.49
N ARG A 85 -5.82 13.58 -1.45
CA ARG A 85 -6.58 14.82 -1.28
C ARG A 85 -8.02 14.56 -0.81
N ASN A 86 -8.63 13.50 -1.32
CA ASN A 86 -10.02 13.15 -1.03
C ASN A 86 -10.15 12.24 0.19
N GLY A 87 -9.02 11.87 0.82
CA GLY A 87 -8.98 10.86 1.87
C GLY A 87 -9.12 9.45 1.33
N VAL A 88 -9.61 8.54 2.19
CA VAL A 88 -9.86 7.13 1.86
C VAL A 88 -11.32 6.83 2.12
N LEU A 89 -12.16 7.08 1.10
CA LEU A 89 -13.59 6.84 1.17
C LEU A 89 -13.87 5.42 0.68
N VAL A 90 -14.16 4.51 1.60
CA VAL A 90 -14.39 3.08 1.28
C VAL A 90 -15.64 2.56 1.97
N GLY A 91 -16.41 1.77 1.23
CA GLY A 91 -17.48 0.92 1.78
C GLY A 91 -16.91 -0.44 2.12
N LEU A 92 -17.25 -0.98 3.29
CA LEU A 92 -16.83 -2.31 3.73
C LEU A 92 -18.06 -3.17 3.98
N GLY A 93 -18.13 -4.33 3.33
CA GLY A 93 -19.24 -5.27 3.47
C GLY A 93 -19.07 -6.17 4.69
N GLU A 94 -20.19 -6.49 5.36
CA GLU A 94 -20.20 -7.43 6.48
C GLU A 94 -19.62 -8.80 6.08
N PRO A 95 -18.97 -9.52 7.00
CA PRO A 95 -18.48 -10.86 6.70
C PRO A 95 -19.67 -11.80 6.45
N PRO A 96 -19.52 -12.82 5.58
CA PRO A 96 -20.55 -13.84 5.44
C PRO A 96 -20.61 -14.58 6.79
N GLU A 97 -21.81 -14.75 7.34
CA GLU A 97 -22.14 -15.41 8.61
C GLU A 97 -21.02 -16.32 9.17
N ARG A 98 -20.26 -15.77 10.13
CA ARG A 98 -19.24 -16.40 10.99
C ARG A 98 -18.81 -17.83 10.64
N ALA A 99 -17.91 -17.99 9.67
CA ALA A 99 -16.94 -19.09 9.69
C ALA A 99 -15.77 -18.75 10.65
N VAL A 100 -16.09 -18.52 11.93
CA VAL A 100 -15.06 -18.43 12.99
C VAL A 100 -15.06 -19.77 13.72
N ALA A 101 -14.47 -20.78 13.08
CA ALA A 101 -13.96 -21.94 13.78
C ALA A 101 -12.43 -21.82 13.77
N ILE A 102 -11.86 -21.63 14.96
CA ILE A 102 -10.46 -21.99 15.26
C ILE A 102 -10.50 -23.42 15.78
#